data_AF-A0A7J9CE37-F1
#
_entry.id   AF-A0A7J9CE37-F1
#
_cell.length_a   1.000
_cell.length_b   1.000
_cell.length_c   1.000
_cell.angle_alpha   90.00
_cell.angle_beta   90.00
_cell.angle_gamma   90.00
#
_symmetry.space_group_name_H-M   'P 1'
#
loop_
_entity.id
_entity.type
_entity.pdbx_description
1 polymer ?
#
loop_
_entity_poly.entity_id
_entity_poly.type
_entity_poly.pdbx_seq_one_letter_code
_entity_poly.pdbx_strand_id
1 'polypeptide(L)'
;MNEDFLLIILRDLLPRRPDLRLILMSATINADLFSKYFGNAPTIHIPGLTFPVAELFLEDVLQKTRYNIKSEFDNYQGNSRRRRKELDFKKDNLTALFEA
;
A
#
# COMPACT_ATOMS: atom_id res chain seq x y z
N MET A 1 9.91 -9.81 -15.46
CA MET A 1 11.17 -9.81 -16.23
C MET A 1 11.60 -11.21 -16.65
N ASN A 2 11.73 -12.20 -15.76
CA ASN A 2 12.19 -13.54 -16.19
C ASN A 2 11.10 -14.35 -16.93
N GLU A 3 9.84 -14.22 -16.53
CA GLU A 3 8.71 -14.97 -17.13
C GLU A 3 8.39 -14.50 -18.55
N ASP A 4 8.40 -13.19 -18.80
CA ASP A 4 8.15 -12.62 -20.13
C ASP A 4 9.17 -13.09 -21.16
N PHE A 5 10.44 -13.18 -20.75
CA PHE A 5 11.51 -13.70 -21.60
C PHE A 5 11.33 -15.17 -21.95
N LEU A 6 10.92 -16.00 -20.97
CA LEU A 6 10.61 -17.40 -21.22
C LEU A 6 9.46 -17.56 -22.23
N LEU A 7 8.42 -16.74 -22.11
CA LEU A 7 7.27 -16.79 -23.03
C LEU A 7 7.66 -16.44 -24.47
N ILE A 8 8.60 -15.50 -24.66
CA ILE A 8 9.16 -15.18 -25.98
C ILE A 8 9.85 -16.42 -26.58
N ILE A 9 10.74 -17.05 -25.82
CA ILE A 9 11.47 -18.24 -26.29
C ILE A 9 10.50 -19.39 -26.60
N LEU A 10 9.51 -19.62 -25.73
CA LEU A 10 8.53 -20.69 -25.93
C LEU A 10 7.69 -20.46 -27.18
N ARG A 11 7.27 -19.21 -27.44
CA ARG A 11 6.56 -18.85 -28.67
C ARG A 11 7.36 -19.21 -29.92
N ASP A 12 8.64 -18.91 -29.93
CA ASP A 12 9.53 -19.20 -31.07
C ASP A 12 9.86 -20.70 -31.20
N LEU A 13 9.80 -21.44 -30.09
CA LEU A 13 10.11 -22.87 -30.04
C LEU A 13 8.93 -23.74 -30.53
N LEU A 14 7.68 -23.34 -30.28
CA LEU A 14 6.48 -24.12 -30.61
C LEU A 14 6.42 -24.57 -32.09
N PRO A 15 6.69 -23.72 -33.10
CA PRO A 15 6.70 -24.15 -34.50
C PRO A 15 7.84 -25.14 -34.83
N ARG A 16 8.95 -25.11 -34.08
CA ARG A 16 10.11 -25.99 -34.28
C ARG A 16 9.93 -27.35 -33.61
N ARG A 17 9.06 -27.41 -32.58
CA ARG A 17 8.84 -28.58 -31.73
C ARG A 17 7.34 -28.91 -31.68
N PRO A 18 6.76 -29.53 -32.73
CA PRO A 18 5.33 -29.79 -32.81
C PRO A 18 4.84 -30.83 -31.78
N ASP A 19 5.75 -31.57 -31.15
CA ASP A 19 5.49 -32.47 -30.02
C ASP A 19 5.25 -31.72 -28.70
N LEU A 20 5.72 -30.48 -28.57
CA LEU A 20 5.64 -29.70 -27.35
C LEU A 20 4.24 -29.11 -27.16
N ARG A 21 3.64 -29.39 -26.01
CA ARG A 21 2.35 -28.81 -25.59
C ARG A 21 2.58 -27.78 -24.49
N LEU A 22 2.15 -26.54 -24.74
CA LEU A 22 2.23 -25.46 -23.77
C LEU A 22 0.84 -25.19 -23.17
N ILE A 23 0.76 -25.17 -21.83
CA ILE A 23 -0.44 -24.78 -21.08
C ILE A 23 -0.05 -23.60 -20.20
N LEU A 24 -0.74 -22.47 -20.38
CA LEU A 24 -0.56 -21.28 -19.57
C LEU A 24 -1.70 -21.20 -18.56
N MET A 25 -1.36 -21.11 -17.28
CA MET A 25 -2.33 -20.99 -16.19
C MET A 25 -2.15 -19.64 -15.50
N SER A 26 -3.26 -19.00 -15.15
CA SER A 26 -3.23 -17.78 -14.36
C SER A 26 -4.45 -17.65 -13.46
N ALA A 27 -4.26 -17.01 -12.31
CA ALA A 27 -5.31 -16.75 -11.32
C ALA A 27 -5.96 -15.37 -11.49
N THR A 28 -5.25 -14.37 -12.02
CA THR A 28 -5.72 -12.97 -12.06
C THR A 28 -5.39 -12.24 -13.36
N ILE A 29 -4.63 -12.88 -14.26
CA ILE A 29 -4.12 -12.22 -15.46
C ILE A 29 -5.15 -12.25 -16.59
N ASN A 30 -5.04 -11.30 -17.51
CA ASN A 30 -5.89 -11.19 -18.68
C ASN A 30 -5.61 -12.32 -19.70
N ALA A 31 -6.41 -13.38 -19.68
CA ALA A 31 -6.29 -14.53 -20.58
C ALA A 31 -6.33 -14.14 -22.07
N ASP A 32 -7.05 -13.07 -22.43
CA ASP A 32 -7.18 -12.62 -23.82
C ASP A 32 -5.86 -12.07 -24.36
N LEU A 33 -5.04 -11.45 -23.50
CA LEU A 33 -3.72 -10.96 -23.89
C LEU A 33 -2.80 -12.11 -24.31
N PHE A 34 -2.78 -13.19 -23.51
CA PHE A 34 -1.99 -14.38 -23.81
C PHE A 34 -2.52 -15.13 -25.03
N SER A 35 -3.85 -15.25 -25.14
CA SER A 35 -4.48 -15.84 -26.32
C SER A 35 -4.01 -15.14 -27.60
N LYS A 36 -4.12 -13.80 -27.66
CA LYS A 36 -3.68 -13.00 -28.82
C LYS A 36 -2.18 -13.17 -29.10
N TYR A 37 -1.34 -13.17 -28.06
CA TYR A 37 0.11 -13.32 -28.21
C TYR A 37 0.50 -14.69 -28.81
N PHE A 38 -0.20 -15.76 -28.43
CA PHE A 38 -0.01 -17.11 -28.95
C PHE A 38 -0.91 -17.44 -30.17
N GLY A 39 -1.33 -16.43 -30.94
CA GLY A 39 -2.05 -16.63 -32.20
C GLY A 39 -3.53 -16.97 -32.05
N ASN A 40 -4.22 -16.30 -31.12
CA ASN A 40 -5.61 -16.56 -30.71
C ASN A 40 -5.81 -17.98 -30.16
N ALA A 41 -4.90 -18.42 -29.30
CA ALA A 41 -4.97 -19.73 -28.65
C ALA A 41 -6.27 -19.89 -27.84
N PRO A 42 -6.86 -21.09 -27.77
CA PRO A 42 -8.09 -21.34 -27.02
C PRO A 42 -7.95 -20.98 -25.54
N THR A 43 -8.97 -20.36 -24.97
CA THR A 43 -9.04 -20.01 -23.54
C THR A 43 -10.14 -20.82 -22.85
N ILE A 44 -9.88 -21.21 -21.60
CA ILE A 44 -10.84 -21.91 -20.74
C ILE A 44 -10.86 -21.20 -19.39
N HIS A 45 -12.06 -20.80 -18.96
CA HIS A 45 -12.26 -20.22 -17.64
C HIS A 45 -12.81 -21.27 -16.68
N ILE A 46 -12.05 -21.56 -15.62
CA ILE A 46 -12.46 -22.48 -14.57
C ILE A 46 -13.05 -21.62 -13.43
N PRO A 47 -14.36 -21.71 -13.14
CA PRO A 47 -14.95 -20.95 -12.05
C PRO A 47 -14.35 -21.39 -10.71
N GLY A 48 -13.87 -20.41 -9.93
CA GLY A 48 -13.40 -20.66 -8.57
C GLY A 48 -14.56 -20.80 -7.59
N LEU A 49 -14.32 -21.52 -6.50
CA LEU A 49 -15.17 -21.49 -5.31
C LEU A 49 -14.50 -20.58 -4.28
N THR A 50 -15.22 -19.56 -3.83
CA THR A 50 -14.76 -18.65 -2.77
C THR A 50 -15.83 -18.49 -1.70
N PHE A 51 -15.40 -18.16 -0.48
CA PHE A 51 -16.28 -17.72 0.58
C PHE A 51 -16.37 -16.18 0.56
N PRO A 52 -17.50 -15.59 0.98
CA PRO A 52 -17.58 -14.14 1.09
C PRO A 52 -16.56 -13.64 2.12
N VAL A 53 -15.70 -12.72 1.70
CA VAL A 53 -14.74 -12.03 2.55
C VAL A 53 -15.10 -10.54 2.54
N ALA A 54 -15.19 -9.93 3.73
CA ALA A 54 -15.45 -8.50 3.85
C ALA A 54 -14.18 -7.70 3.48
N GLU A 55 -14.30 -6.83 2.49
CA GLU A 55 -13.27 -5.85 2.15
C GLU A 55 -13.41 -4.64 3.08
N LEU A 56 -12.29 -4.21 3.69
CA LEU A 56 -12.23 -3.00 4.52
C LEU A 56 -11.20 -2.07 3.91
N PHE A 57 -11.61 -0.83 3.65
CA PHE A 57 -10.72 0.23 3.20
C PHE A 57 -10.07 0.91 4.41
N LEU A 58 -9.15 1.84 4.15
CA LEU A 58 -8.37 2.48 5.20
C LEU A 58 -9.27 3.18 6.22
N GLU A 59 -10.31 3.85 5.77
CA GLU A 59 -11.29 4.57 6.58
C GLU A 59 -12.00 3.63 7.55
N ASP A 60 -12.42 2.45 7.06
CA ASP A 60 -13.07 1.41 7.87
C ASP A 60 -12.14 0.89 8.96
N VAL A 61 -10.87 0.66 8.62
CA VAL A 61 -9.86 0.19 9.57
C VAL A 61 -9.58 1.24 10.64
N LEU A 62 -9.40 2.51 10.26
CA LEU A 62 -9.16 3.61 11.20
C LEU A 62 -10.35 3.79 12.16
N GLN A 63 -11.57 3.74 11.64
CA GLN A 63 -12.78 3.82 12.46
C GLN A 63 -12.93 2.62 13.40
N LYS A 64 -12.71 1.40 12.89
CA LYS A 64 -12.88 0.16 13.66
C LYS A 64 -11.84 0.01 14.76
N THR A 65 -10.60 0.44 14.50
CA THR A 65 -9.48 0.35 15.45
C THR A 65 -9.37 1.56 16.38
N ARG A 66 -10.04 2.67 16.05
CA ARG A 66 -9.84 3.99 16.68
C ARG A 66 -8.37 4.40 16.70
N TYR A 67 -7.65 4.05 15.64
CA TYR A 67 -6.23 4.35 15.53
C TYR A 67 -6.02 5.86 15.50
N ASN A 68 -5.21 6.37 16.43
CA ASN A 68 -4.83 7.78 16.48
C ASN A 68 -3.49 7.96 15.77
N ILE A 69 -3.52 8.70 14.66
CA ILE A 69 -2.33 9.07 13.90
C ILE A 69 -1.57 10.11 14.73
N LYS A 70 -0.54 9.66 15.46
CA LYS A 70 0.38 10.57 16.13
C LYS A 70 1.22 11.26 15.07
N SER A 71 1.08 12.57 14.95
CA SER A 71 1.97 13.35 14.11
C SER A 71 3.33 13.48 14.82
N GLU A 72 4.44 13.38 14.09
CA GLU A 72 5.77 13.70 14.66
C GLU A 72 5.82 15.15 15.22
N PHE A 73 4.91 16.02 14.77
CA PHE A 73 4.74 17.39 15.23
C PHE A 73 4.20 17.51 16.68
N ASP A 74 3.52 16.49 17.21
CA ASP A 74 2.99 16.53 18.59
C ASP A 74 4.11 16.46 19.66
N ASN A 75 5.31 16.01 19.29
CA ASN A 75 6.46 15.98 20.19
C ASN A 75 7.07 17.39 20.44
N TYR A 76 6.75 18.39 19.62
CA TYR A 76 7.35 19.74 19.73
C TYR A 76 6.56 20.72 20.60
N GLN A 77 5.30 20.43 20.99
CA GLN A 77 4.49 21.37 21.77
C GLN A 77 4.73 21.35 23.29
N GLY A 78 5.58 20.43 23.80
CA GLY A 78 5.77 20.20 25.24
C GLY A 78 6.60 21.23 26.02
N ASN A 79 7.42 22.07 25.36
CA ASN A 79 8.37 22.93 26.06
C ASN A 79 8.04 24.44 26.08
N SER A 80 7.07 24.92 25.31
CA SER A 80 6.81 26.36 25.20
C SER A 80 5.91 26.93 26.31
N ARG A 81 5.05 26.10 26.93
CA ARG A 81 4.14 26.57 28.01
C ARG A 81 4.83 26.75 29.36
N ARG A 82 5.94 26.04 29.63
CA ARG A 82 6.70 26.24 30.88
C ARG A 82 7.47 27.56 30.90
N ARG A 83 8.08 27.98 29.79
CA ARG A 83 8.82 29.26 29.72
C ARG A 83 7.96 30.51 29.87
N ARG A 84 6.69 30.48 29.46
CA ARG A 84 5.81 31.67 29.57
C ARG A 84 5.40 31.97 31.02
N LYS A 85 5.20 30.93 31.86
CA LYS A 85 4.91 31.12 33.30
C LYS A 85 6.10 31.67 34.10
N GLU A 86 7.33 31.33 33.72
CA GLU A 86 8.53 31.85 34.38
C GLU A 86 8.79 33.33 34.09
N LEU A 87 8.42 33.81 32.90
CA LEU A 87 8.60 35.22 32.51
C LEU A 87 7.58 36.14 33.20
N ASP A 88 6.34 35.68 33.40
CA ASP A 88 5.31 36.47 34.09
C ASP A 88 5.60 36.56 35.61
N PHE A 89 6.02 35.46 36.26
CA PHE A 89 6.33 35.46 37.70
C PHE A 89 7.55 36.32 38.08
N LYS A 90 8.48 36.54 37.14
CA LYS A 90 9.70 37.34 37.39
C LYS A 90 9.45 38.85 37.24
N LYS A 91 8.39 39.24 36.51
CA LYS A 91 8.03 40.64 36.31
C LYS A 91 7.40 41.23 37.58
N ASP A 92 6.54 40.45 38.24
CA ASP A 92 5.83 40.87 39.45
C ASP A 92 6.80 41.13 40.63
N ASN A 93 7.85 40.33 40.76
CA ASN A 93 8.83 40.46 41.85
C ASN A 93 9.80 41.65 41.67
N LEU A 94 10.03 42.11 40.43
CA LEU A 94 10.85 43.30 40.19
C LEU A 94 10.05 44.58 40.40
N THR A 95 8.77 44.61 40.01
CA THR A 95 7.91 45.77 40.22
C THR A 95 7.66 46.05 41.71
N ALA A 96 7.51 45.01 42.53
CA ALA A 96 7.31 45.15 43.98
C ALA A 96 8.55 45.64 44.76
N LEU A 97 9.76 45.57 44.18
CA LEU A 97 11.00 46.01 44.83
C LEU A 97 11.26 47.53 44.66
N PHE A 98 10.61 48.17 43.69
CA PHE A 98 10.79 49.59 43.39
C PHE A 98 9.63 50.49 43.87
N GLU A 99 8.63 49.93 44.55
CA GLU A 99 7.45 50.64 45.09
C GLU A 99 7.43 50.76 46.64
N ALA A 100 8.56 50.54 47.33
CA ALA A 100 8.71 50.76 48.77
C ALA A 100 9.59 51.98 49.08
#